data_AF-A0A1I1U7F3-F1
#
_entry.id   AF-A0A1I1U7F3-F1
#
_cell.length_a   1.000
_cell.length_b   1.000
_cell.length_c   1.000
_cell.angle_alpha   90.00
_cell.angle_beta   90.00
_cell.angle_gamma   90.00
#
_symmetry.space_group_name_H-M   'P 1'
#
loop_
_entity.id
_entity.type
_entity.pdbx_description
1 polymer ?
#
loop_
_entity_poly.entity_id
_entity_poly.type
_entity_poly.pdbx_seq_one_letter_code
_entity_poly.pdbx_strand_id
1 'polypeptide(L)'
;MTNNLLMDIALIASVPQSALCRNRVRQSAKRLLSLPPSSRPFEADPTPRRGNQATFRTLCKKLTGRNGLSEEEAGRLQDLAAILLDDLEPRGAYTH
;
A
#
# COMPACT_ATOMS: atom_id res chain seq x y z
N MET A 1 -16.44 2.03 2.20
CA MET A 1 -15.30 2.63 1.46
C MET A 1 -13.96 1.90 1.70
N THR A 2 -13.85 1.01 2.68
CA THR A 2 -12.64 0.22 3.02
C THR A 2 -12.24 -0.84 1.98
N ASN A 3 -13.19 -1.44 1.26
CA ASN A 3 -12.91 -2.49 0.26
C ASN A 3 -12.01 -2.03 -0.90
N ASN A 4 -12.12 -0.76 -1.32
CA ASN A 4 -11.28 -0.24 -2.39
C ASN A 4 -9.81 -0.06 -1.96
N LEU A 5 -9.56 0.26 -0.68
CA LEU A 5 -8.21 0.42 -0.15
C LEU A 5 -7.47 -0.92 -0.10
N LEU A 6 -8.11 -1.96 0.42
CA LEU A 6 -7.54 -3.32 0.44
C LEU A 6 -7.21 -3.80 -0.98
N MET A 7 -8.11 -3.60 -1.94
CA MET A 7 -7.86 -3.95 -3.34
C MET A 7 -6.69 -3.18 -3.95
N ASP A 8 -6.56 -1.87 -3.66
CA ASP A 8 -5.45 -1.06 -4.17
C ASP A 8 -4.10 -1.48 -3.55
N ILE A 9 -4.07 -1.84 -2.26
CA ILE A 9 -2.87 -2.36 -1.58
C ILE A 9 -2.52 -3.75 -2.11
N ALA A 10 -3.49 -4.66 -2.21
CA ALA A 10 -3.33 -6.01 -2.74
C ALA A 10 -2.81 -5.99 -4.19
N LEU A 11 -3.28 -5.04 -5.00
CA LEU A 11 -2.78 -4.85 -6.35
C LEU A 11 -1.29 -4.50 -6.34
N ILE A 12 -0.84 -3.59 -5.47
CA ILE A 12 0.58 -3.20 -5.38
C ILE A 12 1.44 -4.37 -4.89
N ALA A 13 0.95 -5.15 -3.92
CA ALA A 13 1.63 -6.32 -3.38
C ALA A 13 1.75 -7.47 -4.40
N SER A 14 0.73 -7.69 -5.23
CA SER A 14 0.62 -8.89 -6.07
C SER A 14 1.19 -8.73 -7.49
N VAL A 15 1.37 -7.50 -7.98
CA VAL A 15 1.92 -7.29 -9.33
C VAL A 15 3.42 -7.61 -9.38
N PRO A 16 3.99 -7.99 -10.52
CA PRO A 16 5.44 -8.06 -10.65
C PRO A 16 6.05 -6.66 -10.55
N GLN A 17 7.29 -6.55 -10.04
CA GLN A 17 7.98 -5.26 -9.87
C GLN A 17 8.03 -4.43 -11.16
N SER A 18 8.26 -5.09 -12.31
CA SER A 18 8.24 -4.47 -13.64
C SER A 18 6.89 -3.85 -14.00
N ALA A 19 5.80 -4.31 -13.40
CA ALA A 19 4.46 -3.77 -13.59
C ALA A 19 4.10 -2.63 -12.61
N LEU A 20 4.91 -2.36 -11.58
CA LEU A 20 4.66 -1.25 -10.64
C LEU A 20 4.66 0.11 -11.34
N CYS A 21 5.47 0.26 -12.40
CA CYS A 21 5.51 1.48 -13.20
C CYS A 21 4.27 1.68 -14.10
N ARG A 22 3.37 0.70 -14.23
CA ARG A 22 2.17 0.80 -15.07
C ARG A 22 1.18 1.83 -14.50
N ASN A 23 0.45 2.48 -15.41
CA ASN A 23 -0.56 3.49 -15.05
C ASN A 23 -1.60 2.98 -14.04
N ARG A 24 -1.98 1.70 -14.10
CA ARG A 24 -2.95 1.12 -13.17
C ARG A 24 -2.45 1.13 -11.72
N VAL A 25 -1.19 0.75 -11.49
CA VAL A 25 -0.58 0.74 -10.15
C VAL A 25 -0.34 2.18 -9.66
N ARG A 26 0.13 3.07 -10.55
CA ARG A 26 0.25 4.51 -10.22
C ARG A 26 -1.10 5.12 -9.83
N GLN A 27 -2.18 4.73 -10.50
CA GLN A 27 -3.52 5.21 -10.18
C GLN A 27 -4.00 4.68 -8.82
N SER A 28 -3.75 3.42 -8.50
CA SER A 28 -4.00 2.85 -7.17
C SER A 28 -3.18 3.55 -6.09
N ALA A 29 -1.87 3.75 -6.29
CA ALA A 29 -1.04 4.52 -5.36
C ALA A 29 -1.56 5.95 -5.16
N LYS A 30 -2.01 6.62 -6.24
CA LYS A 30 -2.63 7.95 -6.15
C LYS A 30 -3.93 7.94 -5.35
N ARG A 31 -4.77 6.91 -5.49
CA ARG A 31 -5.98 6.73 -4.68
C ARG A 31 -5.63 6.55 -3.21
N LEU A 32 -4.65 5.71 -2.90
CA LEU A 32 -4.16 5.50 -1.53
C LEU A 32 -3.61 6.78 -0.89
N LEU A 33 -2.93 7.63 -1.68
CA LEU A 33 -2.47 8.95 -1.23
C LEU A 33 -3.60 9.95 -1.03
N SER A 34 -4.65 9.89 -1.84
CA SER A 34 -5.81 10.79 -1.74
C SER A 34 -6.69 10.51 -0.52
N LEU A 35 -6.56 9.32 0.07
CA LEU A 35 -7.31 8.99 1.28
C LEU A 35 -6.76 9.77 2.47
N PRO A 36 -7.64 10.38 3.29
CA PRO A 36 -7.19 11.13 4.45
C PRO A 36 -6.43 10.22 5.40
N PRO A 37 -5.35 10.72 6.02
CA PRO A 37 -4.58 9.97 7.02
C PRO A 37 -5.45 9.50 8.20
N SER A 38 -6.57 10.19 8.46
CA SER A 38 -7.58 9.86 9.47
C SER A 38 -8.61 8.78 9.07
N SER A 39 -8.35 8.02 8.01
CA SER A 39 -9.16 6.82 7.75
C SER A 39 -8.87 5.81 8.85
N ARG A 40 -9.85 5.56 9.72
CA ARG A 40 -9.85 4.68 10.91
C ARG A 40 -8.89 3.46 10.95
N PRO A 41 -8.59 2.73 9.85
CA PRO A 41 -7.54 1.70 9.89
C PRO A 41 -6.10 2.18 10.14
N PHE A 42 -5.80 3.49 10.01
CA PHE A 42 -4.44 4.04 10.13
C PHE A 42 -4.19 4.85 11.41
N GLU A 43 -5.23 5.30 12.10
CA GLU A 43 -5.10 6.19 13.27
C GLU A 43 -5.01 5.46 14.62
N ALA A 44 -5.50 4.22 14.71
CA ALA A 44 -5.75 3.58 16.00
C ALA A 44 -4.57 2.76 16.56
N ASP A 45 -3.47 2.59 15.82
CA ASP A 45 -2.44 1.61 16.21
C ASP A 45 -1.10 2.24 16.64
N PRO A 46 -0.75 2.20 17.95
CA PRO A 46 0.48 2.78 18.49
C PRO A 46 1.73 1.89 18.31
N THR A 47 1.64 0.76 17.60
CA THR A 47 2.79 -0.14 17.35
C THR A 47 3.75 0.38 16.26
N PRO A 48 4.93 -0.24 16.06
CA PRO A 48 5.84 0.00 14.92
C PRO A 48 5.19 0.08 13.52
N ARG A 49 3.91 -0.32 13.39
CA ARG A 49 3.04 -0.19 12.21
C ARG A 49 3.02 1.22 11.62
N ARG A 50 3.13 2.28 12.43
CA ARG A 50 3.12 3.68 11.94
C ARG A 50 4.32 4.00 11.03
N GLY A 51 5.49 3.41 11.30
CA GLY A 51 6.70 3.61 10.50
C GLY A 51 6.57 3.03 9.08
N ASN A 52 5.98 1.83 8.98
CA ASN A 52 5.77 1.14 7.72
C ASN A 52 4.75 1.87 6.84
N GLN A 53 3.68 2.40 7.43
CA GLN A 53 2.67 3.20 6.73
C GLN A 53 3.23 4.52 6.18
N ALA A 54 4.02 5.24 6.97
CA ALA A 54 4.67 6.49 6.54
C ALA A 54 5.65 6.24 5.39
N THR A 55 6.41 5.16 5.47
CA THR A 55 7.35 4.73 4.43
C THR A 55 6.60 4.32 3.16
N PHE A 56 5.53 3.53 3.29
CA PHE A 56 4.67 3.11 2.18
C PHE A 56 4.06 4.31 1.44
N ARG A 57 3.51 5.30 2.16
CA ARG A 57 2.98 6.53 1.54
C ARG A 57 4.07 7.32 0.82
N THR A 58 5.27 7.39 1.39
CA THR A 58 6.41 8.07 0.76
C THR A 58 6.79 7.41 -0.57
N LEU A 59 6.85 6.08 -0.60
CA LEU A 59 7.12 5.30 -1.80
C LEU A 59 6.00 5.40 -2.83
N CYS A 60 4.72 5.35 -2.42
CA CYS A 60 3.59 5.63 -3.29
C CYS A 60 3.70 7.01 -3.94
N LYS A 61 4.10 8.04 -3.18
CA LYS A 61 4.29 9.40 -3.70
C LYS A 61 5.41 9.44 -4.75
N LYS A 62 6.54 8.77 -4.50
CA LYS A 62 7.62 8.64 -5.49
C LYS A 62 7.15 7.91 -6.76
N LEU A 63 6.39 6.82 -6.62
CA LEU A 63 5.83 6.06 -7.73
C LEU A 63 4.90 6.90 -8.63
N THR A 64 4.07 7.75 -8.01
CA THR A 64 3.20 8.69 -8.74
C THR A 64 3.96 9.88 -9.32
N GLY A 65 5.18 10.12 -8.85
CA GLY A 65 6.05 11.20 -9.29
C GLY A 65 6.76 10.93 -10.62
N ARG A 66 7.56 11.91 -11.05
CA ARG A 66 8.30 11.88 -12.32
C ARG A 66 9.52 10.94 -12.29
N ASN A 67 10.09 10.68 -11.11
CA ASN A 67 11.35 9.93 -10.99
C ASN A 67 11.20 8.40 -11.04
N GLY A 68 9.97 7.85 -10.99
CA GLY A 68 9.79 6.41 -10.84
C GLY A 68 10.37 5.89 -9.52
N LEU A 69 10.26 4.57 -9.29
CA LEU A 69 10.93 3.90 -8.17
C LEU A 69 12.16 3.16 -8.70
N SER A 70 13.22 3.15 -7.90
CA SER A 70 14.36 2.24 -8.11
C SER A 70 13.93 0.80 -7.82
N GLU A 71 14.65 -0.20 -8.34
CA GLU A 71 14.30 -1.63 -8.13
C GLU A 71 14.23 -2.00 -6.63
N GLU A 72 15.17 -1.52 -5.82
CA GLU A 72 15.15 -1.70 -4.37
C GLU A 72 13.93 -1.04 -3.70
N GLU A 73 13.55 0.15 -4.17
CA GLU A 73 12.40 0.89 -3.63
C GLU A 73 11.07 0.26 -4.06
N ALA A 74 11.03 -0.30 -5.27
CA ALA A 74 9.93 -1.08 -5.79
C ALA A 74 9.72 -2.35 -4.96
N GLY A 75 10.79 -3.10 -4.66
CA GLY A 75 10.73 -4.25 -3.75
C GLY A 75 10.21 -3.85 -2.36
N ARG A 76 10.81 -2.82 -1.75
CA ARG A 76 10.36 -2.32 -0.44
C ARG A 76 8.90 -1.87 -0.44
N LEU A 77 8.41 -1.26 -1.52
CA LEU A 77 7.00 -0.86 -1.63
C LEU A 77 6.08 -2.10 -1.56
N GLN A 78 6.47 -3.19 -2.21
CA GLN A 78 5.69 -4.43 -2.23
C GLN A 78 5.72 -5.15 -0.89
N ASP A 79 6.89 -5.25 -0.25
CA ASP A 79 7.01 -5.80 1.10
C ASP A 79 6.11 -5.03 2.07
N LEU A 80 6.17 -3.70 2.02
CA LEU A 80 5.31 -2.86 2.86
C LEU A 80 3.82 -3.02 2.51
N ALA A 81 3.48 -3.15 1.22
CA ALA A 81 2.10 -3.41 0.80
C ALA A 81 1.59 -4.75 1.34
N ALA A 82 2.40 -5.81 1.29
CA ALA A 82 2.06 -7.12 1.80
C ALA A 82 1.88 -7.11 3.34
N ILE A 83 2.77 -6.44 4.07
CA ILE A 83 2.66 -6.27 5.52
C ILE A 83 1.37 -5.51 5.87
N LEU A 84 1.05 -4.45 5.13
CA LEU A 84 -0.19 -3.69 5.34
C LEU A 84 -1.44 -4.50 4.96
N LEU A 85 -1.35 -5.36 3.96
CA LEU A 85 -2.45 -6.23 3.57
C LEU A 85 -2.73 -7.28 4.65
N ASP A 86 -1.70 -7.95 5.18
CA ASP A 86 -1.82 -8.94 6.27
C ASP A 86 -2.33 -8.29 7.56
N ASP A 87 -1.97 -7.02 7.82
CA ASP A 87 -2.45 -6.28 8.99
C ASP A 87 -3.92 -5.84 8.86
N LEU A 88 -4.36 -5.54 7.63
CA LEU A 88 -5.73 -5.09 7.34
C LEU A 88 -6.69 -6.24 7.00
N GLU A 89 -6.18 -7.40 6.57
CA GLU A 89 -6.93 -8.65 6.53
C GLU A 89 -6.93 -9.26 7.94
N PRO A 90 -8.03 -9.16 8.71
CA PRO A 90 -8.12 -9.95 9.93
C PRO A 90 -8.04 -11.41 9.53
N ARG A 91 -6.98 -12.10 9.94
CA ARG A 91 -6.83 -13.55 9.79
C ARG A 91 -8.15 -14.25 10.14
N GLY A 92 -8.81 -14.80 9.12
CA GLY A 92 -9.87 -15.78 9.27
C GLY A 92 -11.26 -15.26 9.68
N ALA A 93 -12.00 -14.68 8.74
CA ALA A 93 -13.46 -14.84 8.70
C ALA A 93 -13.89 -15.91 7.67
N TYR A 94 -13.04 -16.90 7.43
CA TYR A 94 -13.42 -18.17 6.81
C TYR A 94 -13.56 -19.21 7.93
N THR A 95 -14.64 -19.11 8.71
CA THR A 95 -15.18 -20.28 9.40
C THR A 95 -15.82 -21.19 8.36
N HIS A 96 -15.39 -22.44 8.45
CA HIS A 96 -15.79 -23.64 7.73
C HIS A 96 -17.30 -23.87 7.66
#